data_AF-F4Q7M2-F1
#
_entry.id   AF-F4Q7M2-F1
#
_cell.length_a   1.000
_cell.length_b   1.000
_cell.length_c   1.000
_cell.angle_alpha   90.00
_cell.angle_beta   90.00
_cell.angle_gamma   90.00
#
_symmetry.space_group_name_H-M   'P 1'
#
loop_
_entity.id
_entity.type
_entity.pdbx_description
1 polymer ?
#
loop_
_entity_poly.entity_id
_entity_poly.type
_entity_poly.pdbx_seq_one_letter_code
_entity_poly.pdbx_strand_id
1 'polypeptide(L)'
;MSDYLKMTLHWSRKGAPHGNLSTYLETCAAFEKGPICDHCQIYGHGQFHYYHGKYKRNCICFICKQSKEIALFFKKRAASTKRTHLLKYGEIGDYDIDEDYLIELNDDQGHLCAVLKIRLRFDSKEHCMASVDRINNSITYTKMNVRITCLEVNTSAKWSPFDIHYLIEGFFQPDPTDSQLESYYDEYSMFEDLKTAYDSTKPGASRRTRSLEGEKEISFIFLVLLYFFQKGRSWYTRAILGVPPHERHITHHPSAASPERLNVLKDYTLENTVLIDLRCQSSNYRSTYTDPEDYDEGDGNWTEMKFYYVMYAQHCCHSKPRILPMYYEDWLADNQELETIKLKFSKKNTDE
;
A
#
# COMPACT_ATOMS: atom_id res chain seq x y z
N MET A 1 -6.30 25.39 6.95
CA MET A 1 -5.56 24.96 8.17
C MET A 1 -6.48 24.70 9.39
N SER A 2 -7.61 25.43 9.55
CA SER A 2 -8.56 25.30 10.69
C SER A 2 -9.39 24.01 10.73
N ASP A 3 -9.77 23.44 9.58
CA ASP A 3 -10.85 22.43 9.57
C ASP A 3 -10.34 20.98 9.66
N TYR A 4 -9.10 20.72 9.24
CA TYR A 4 -8.44 19.41 9.41
C TYR A 4 -7.99 19.17 10.87
N LEU A 5 -7.54 20.22 11.56
CA LEU A 5 -7.21 20.17 12.99
C LEU A 5 -8.46 19.96 13.85
N LYS A 6 -9.65 20.43 13.40
CA LYS A 6 -10.93 20.16 14.08
C LYS A 6 -11.39 18.70 13.91
N MET A 7 -11.12 18.08 12.76
CA MET A 7 -11.38 16.64 12.57
C MET A 7 -10.49 15.77 13.45
N THR A 8 -9.19 16.07 13.53
CA THR A 8 -8.25 15.32 14.40
C THR A 8 -8.45 15.61 15.90
N LEU A 9 -8.94 16.78 16.30
CA LEU A 9 -9.26 17.06 17.71
C LEU A 9 -10.59 16.44 18.18
N HIS A 10 -11.51 16.10 17.26
CA HIS A 10 -12.71 15.34 17.64
C HIS A 10 -12.38 13.88 18.03
N TRP A 11 -11.24 13.35 17.54
CA TRP A 11 -10.75 12.01 17.84
C TRP A 11 -10.25 11.82 19.28
N SER A 12 -9.92 12.91 19.99
CA SER A 12 -9.47 12.84 21.38
C SER A 12 -10.62 12.70 22.40
N ARG A 13 -11.89 12.87 22.00
CA ARG A 13 -13.01 13.01 22.96
C ARG A 13 -14.02 11.84 22.98
N LYS A 14 -14.00 10.93 22.01
CA LYS A 14 -14.78 9.70 22.09
C LYS A 14 -13.89 8.57 22.58
N GLY A 15 -13.77 8.48 23.90
CA GLY A 15 -13.00 7.45 24.57
C GLY A 15 -13.49 6.05 24.22
N ALA A 16 -12.70 5.32 23.45
CA ALA A 16 -12.62 3.88 23.59
C ALA A 16 -11.90 3.57 24.92
N PRO A 17 -12.29 2.54 25.68
CA PRO A 17 -11.62 2.20 26.92
C PRO A 17 -10.23 1.68 26.59
N HIS A 18 -9.23 2.56 26.63
CA HIS A 18 -7.84 2.17 26.70
C HIS A 18 -7.57 1.59 28.09
N GLY A 19 -7.95 0.33 28.28
CA GLY A 19 -7.54 -0.45 29.43
C GLY A 19 -6.01 -0.57 29.41
N ASN A 20 -5.36 -0.04 30.45
CA ASN A 20 -3.99 -0.40 30.78
C ASN A 20 -3.90 -1.94 30.85
N LEU A 21 -2.83 -2.52 30.30
CA LEU A 21 -2.56 -3.96 30.37
C LEU A 21 -2.71 -4.49 31.82
N SER A 22 -2.42 -3.67 32.84
CA SER A 22 -2.64 -4.03 34.25
C SER A 22 -4.13 -4.12 34.64
N THR A 23 -4.99 -3.27 34.10
CA THR A 23 -6.45 -3.30 34.35
C THR A 23 -7.10 -4.47 33.59
N TYR A 24 -6.57 -4.84 32.43
CA TYR A 24 -6.97 -6.07 31.73
C TYR A 24 -6.59 -7.31 32.56
N LEU A 25 -5.40 -7.32 33.16
CA LEU A 25 -4.93 -8.42 34.02
C LEU A 25 -5.70 -8.53 35.35
N GLU A 26 -6.10 -7.42 35.98
CA GLU A 26 -6.83 -7.43 37.27
C GLU A 26 -8.30 -7.87 37.12
N THR A 27 -8.94 -7.58 35.98
CA THR A 27 -10.31 -8.06 35.69
C THR A 27 -10.32 -9.55 35.29
N CYS A 28 -9.17 -10.10 34.88
CA CYS A 28 -9.03 -11.50 34.43
C CYS A 28 -8.87 -12.54 35.55
N ALA A 29 -8.64 -12.13 36.81
CA ALA A 29 -8.47 -13.05 37.94
C ALA A 29 -9.77 -13.76 38.38
N ALA A 30 -10.94 -13.37 37.84
CA ALA A 30 -12.25 -13.87 38.25
C ALA A 30 -12.83 -15.00 37.36
N PHE A 31 -12.17 -15.41 36.26
CA PHE A 31 -12.67 -16.48 35.38
C PHE A 31 -11.88 -17.78 35.55
N GLU A 32 -12.57 -18.82 36.04
CA GLU A 32 -12.04 -20.18 36.21
C GLU A 32 -11.52 -20.75 34.88
N LYS A 33 -10.21 -21.05 34.83
CA LYS A 33 -9.48 -21.90 33.86
C LYS A 33 -10.09 -21.98 32.45
N GLY A 34 -9.83 -20.96 31.63
CA GLY A 34 -10.04 -21.04 30.18
C GLY A 34 -9.21 -22.17 29.52
N PRO A 35 -9.50 -22.52 28.26
CA PRO A 35 -8.73 -23.56 27.56
C PRO A 35 -7.25 -23.17 27.43
N ILE A 36 -6.38 -24.17 27.51
CA ILE A 36 -4.93 -24.02 27.33
C ILE A 36 -4.62 -24.12 25.84
N CYS A 37 -3.77 -23.23 25.34
CA CYS A 37 -3.27 -23.35 23.97
C CYS A 37 -2.39 -24.60 23.83
N ASP A 38 -2.75 -25.52 22.93
CA ASP A 38 -1.98 -26.75 22.70
C ASP A 38 -0.56 -26.48 22.15
N HIS A 39 -0.33 -25.28 21.61
CA HIS A 39 0.96 -24.90 21.05
C HIS A 39 1.91 -24.28 22.07
N CYS A 40 1.49 -23.19 22.73
CA CYS A 40 2.35 -22.48 23.69
C CYS A 40 2.12 -22.89 25.15
N GLN A 41 1.12 -23.71 25.44
CA GLN A 41 0.75 -24.14 26.80
C GLN A 41 0.38 -22.98 27.75
N ILE A 42 0.06 -21.80 27.19
CA ILE A 42 -0.42 -20.63 27.95
C ILE A 42 -1.96 -20.65 27.98
N TYR A 43 -2.54 -20.29 29.13
CA TYR A 43 -3.99 -20.05 29.25
C TYR A 43 -4.37 -18.88 28.36
N GLY A 44 -5.25 -19.12 27.38
CA GLY A 44 -5.75 -18.04 26.55
C GLY A 44 -6.88 -17.31 27.26
N HIS A 45 -6.76 -15.99 27.40
CA HIS A 45 -7.82 -15.11 27.89
C HIS A 45 -8.49 -14.36 26.71
N GLY A 46 -8.77 -15.06 25.60
CA GLY A 46 -9.31 -14.48 24.36
C GLY A 46 -10.00 -15.48 23.44
N GLN A 47 -10.54 -15.00 22.31
CA GLN A 47 -11.29 -15.79 21.32
C GLN A 47 -10.46 -16.99 20.82
N PHE A 48 -10.82 -18.20 21.27
CA PHE A 48 -10.30 -19.44 20.69
C PHE A 48 -11.12 -19.81 19.45
N HIS A 49 -10.42 -20.16 18.36
CA HIS A 49 -11.08 -20.77 17.22
C HIS A 49 -11.25 -22.27 17.48
N TYR A 50 -12.49 -22.71 17.63
CA TYR A 50 -12.83 -24.13 17.72
C TYR A 50 -12.96 -24.70 16.31
N TYR A 51 -12.04 -25.59 15.91
CA TYR A 51 -12.23 -26.41 14.72
C TYR A 51 -13.29 -27.48 15.01
N HIS A 52 -14.50 -27.30 14.49
CA HIS A 52 -15.58 -28.29 14.60
C HIS A 52 -15.35 -29.43 13.61
N GLY A 53 -14.62 -30.46 14.04
CA GLY A 53 -14.51 -31.76 13.37
C GLY A 53 -14.57 -32.90 14.40
N LYS A 54 -14.97 -34.11 13.97
CA LYS A 54 -15.15 -35.32 14.81
C LYS A 54 -13.89 -35.85 15.52
N TYR A 55 -12.77 -35.12 15.50
CA TYR A 55 -11.49 -35.53 16.06
C TYR A 55 -10.88 -34.35 16.85
N LYS A 56 -10.39 -34.64 18.08
CA LYS A 56 -9.66 -33.78 19.04
C LYS A 56 -9.72 -32.25 18.80
N ARG A 57 -10.33 -31.52 19.74
CA ARG A 57 -10.33 -30.05 19.79
C ARG A 57 -8.91 -29.53 20.00
N ASN A 58 -8.21 -29.18 18.93
CA ASN A 58 -6.96 -28.43 19.05
C ASN A 58 -7.30 -26.96 19.35
N CYS A 59 -7.00 -26.49 20.57
CA CYS A 59 -7.15 -25.10 20.96
C CYS A 59 -5.85 -24.37 20.66
N ILE A 60 -5.82 -23.50 19.65
CA ILE A 60 -4.67 -22.64 19.35
C ILE A 60 -5.06 -21.21 19.69
N CYS A 61 -4.28 -20.53 20.52
CA CYS A 61 -4.53 -19.11 20.82
C CYS A 61 -4.27 -18.24 19.58
N PHE A 62 -4.91 -17.07 19.54
CA PHE A 62 -4.80 -16.13 18.42
C PHE A 62 -3.34 -15.82 18.03
N ILE A 63 -2.47 -15.62 19.03
CA ILE A 63 -1.04 -15.37 18.83
C ILE A 63 -0.38 -16.54 18.09
N CYS A 64 -0.55 -17.77 18.57
CA CYS A 64 0.04 -18.94 17.93
C CYS A 64 -0.54 -19.23 16.55
N LYS A 65 -1.82 -18.89 16.33
CA LYS A 65 -2.44 -18.98 15.00
C LYS A 65 -1.77 -17.98 14.05
N GLN A 66 -1.67 -16.73 14.45
CA GLN A 66 -1.02 -15.66 13.69
C GLN A 66 0.45 -15.99 13.39
N SER A 67 1.22 -16.48 14.36
CA SER A 67 2.61 -16.90 14.14
C SER A 67 2.72 -18.03 13.10
N LYS A 68 1.79 -19.00 13.11
CA LYS A 68 1.76 -20.08 12.12
C LYS A 68 1.40 -19.58 10.72
N GLU A 69 0.48 -18.63 10.62
CA GLU A 69 0.08 -17.99 9.36
C GLU A 69 1.24 -17.19 8.78
N ILE A 70 1.93 -16.40 9.60
CA ILE A 70 3.14 -15.65 9.23
C ILE A 70 4.25 -16.60 8.73
N ALA A 71 4.54 -17.67 9.48
CA ALA A 71 5.55 -18.65 9.08
C ALA A 71 5.20 -19.31 7.73
N LEU A 72 3.95 -19.77 7.58
CA LEU A 72 3.47 -20.36 6.32
C LEU A 72 3.55 -19.37 5.16
N PHE A 73 3.23 -18.10 5.40
CA PHE A 73 3.35 -17.03 4.41
C PHE A 73 4.80 -16.87 3.96
N PHE A 74 5.75 -16.69 4.89
CA PHE A 74 7.16 -16.48 4.54
C PHE A 74 7.82 -17.71 3.94
N LYS A 75 7.43 -18.92 4.36
CA LYS A 75 7.81 -20.17 3.69
C LYS A 75 7.48 -20.15 2.20
N LYS A 76 6.24 -19.77 1.86
CA LYS A 76 5.79 -19.67 0.46
C LYS A 76 6.57 -18.58 -0.29
N ARG A 77 6.84 -17.43 0.34
CA ARG A 77 7.59 -16.31 -0.28
C ARG A 77 9.07 -16.65 -0.50
N ALA A 78 9.75 -17.25 0.45
CA ALA A 78 11.13 -17.74 0.31
C ALA A 78 11.21 -18.76 -0.85
N ALA A 79 10.30 -19.74 -0.88
CA ALA A 79 10.26 -20.72 -1.96
C ALA A 79 10.00 -20.08 -3.35
N SER A 80 9.07 -19.11 -3.42
CA SER A 80 8.76 -18.41 -4.67
C SER A 80 9.95 -17.57 -5.18
N THR A 81 10.57 -16.77 -4.30
CA THR A 81 11.70 -15.90 -4.68
C THR A 81 12.91 -16.73 -5.11
N LYS A 82 13.21 -17.83 -4.41
CA LYS A 82 14.27 -18.78 -4.79
C LYS A 82 14.02 -19.39 -6.16
N ARG A 83 12.77 -19.81 -6.45
CA ARG A 83 12.40 -20.36 -7.76
C ARG A 83 12.59 -19.32 -8.87
N THR A 84 12.11 -18.10 -8.68
CA THR A 84 12.27 -17.01 -9.65
C THR A 84 13.74 -16.70 -9.90
N HIS A 85 14.58 -16.73 -8.86
CA HIS A 85 16.02 -16.55 -8.98
C HIS A 85 16.67 -17.63 -9.87
N LEU A 86 16.42 -18.90 -9.54
CA LEU A 86 16.94 -20.04 -10.29
C LEU A 86 16.52 -20.01 -11.76
N LEU A 87 15.27 -19.62 -12.05
CA LEU A 87 14.78 -19.49 -13.42
C LEU A 87 15.49 -18.36 -14.20
N LYS A 88 15.90 -17.28 -13.52
CA LYS A 88 16.51 -16.12 -14.16
C LYS A 88 18.02 -16.27 -14.33
N TYR A 89 18.71 -16.86 -13.36
CA TYR A 89 20.18 -16.90 -13.32
C TYR A 89 20.78 -18.29 -13.47
N GLY A 90 19.98 -19.37 -13.41
CA GLY A 90 20.46 -20.75 -13.57
C GLY A 90 21.21 -21.31 -12.35
N GLU A 91 21.64 -20.47 -11.41
CA GLU A 91 22.33 -20.84 -10.18
C GLU A 91 21.79 -20.08 -8.96
N ILE A 92 22.14 -20.55 -7.75
CA ILE A 92 21.68 -19.93 -6.50
C ILE A 92 22.44 -18.61 -6.24
N GLY A 93 23.67 -18.43 -6.75
CA GLY A 93 24.43 -17.20 -6.59
C GLY A 93 24.41 -16.64 -5.16
N ASP A 94 24.39 -15.32 -5.03
CA ASP A 94 24.34 -14.57 -3.75
C ASP A 94 22.97 -14.65 -3.02
N TYR A 95 22.04 -15.53 -3.41
CA TYR A 95 20.75 -15.67 -2.72
C TYR A 95 20.92 -16.36 -1.36
N ASP A 96 20.65 -15.65 -0.25
CA ASP A 96 20.89 -16.15 1.11
C ASP A 96 19.74 -15.91 2.11
N ILE A 97 18.51 -15.68 1.63
CA ILE A 97 17.33 -15.56 2.50
C ILE A 97 16.61 -16.91 2.66
N ASP A 98 16.04 -17.16 3.85
CA ASP A 98 15.23 -18.32 4.19
C ASP A 98 13.98 -17.91 5.01
N GLU A 99 13.16 -18.90 5.39
CA GLU A 99 11.93 -18.69 6.17
C GLU A 99 12.22 -18.05 7.53
N ASP A 100 13.20 -18.60 8.27
CA ASP A 100 13.54 -18.17 9.62
C ASP A 100 14.02 -16.71 9.62
N TYR A 101 14.88 -16.34 8.66
CA TYR A 101 15.34 -14.97 8.51
C TYR A 101 14.21 -13.97 8.23
N LEU A 102 13.24 -14.34 7.37
CA LEU A 102 12.12 -13.45 7.06
C LEU A 102 11.16 -13.25 8.24
N ILE A 103 11.00 -14.28 9.10
CA ILE A 103 10.24 -14.17 10.34
C ILE A 103 10.96 -13.23 11.31
N GLU A 104 12.26 -13.42 11.55
CA GLU A 104 13.07 -12.56 12.41
C GLU A 104 13.03 -11.09 11.93
N LEU A 105 13.23 -10.87 10.62
CA LEU A 105 13.17 -9.53 10.02
C LEU A 105 11.79 -8.87 10.20
N ASN A 106 10.71 -9.63 10.11
CA ASN A 106 9.35 -9.11 10.32
C ASN A 106 9.10 -8.72 11.79
N ASP A 107 9.63 -9.51 12.72
CA ASP A 107 9.55 -9.25 14.16
C ASP A 107 10.37 -8.01 14.53
N ASP A 108 11.58 -7.87 13.99
CA ASP A 108 12.45 -6.69 14.15
C ASP A 108 11.78 -5.41 13.64
N GLN A 109 10.98 -5.51 12.57
CA GLN A 109 10.19 -4.40 12.04
C GLN A 109 8.90 -4.13 12.84
N GLY A 110 8.60 -4.93 13.86
CA GLY A 110 7.37 -4.83 14.67
C GLY A 110 6.10 -5.16 13.88
N HIS A 111 6.20 -6.03 12.88
CA HIS A 111 5.12 -6.41 11.95
C HIS A 111 4.54 -5.22 11.15
N LEU A 112 5.32 -4.15 10.99
CA LEU A 112 4.96 -2.98 10.19
C LEU A 112 5.70 -2.98 8.86
N CYS A 113 5.09 -2.34 7.86
CA CYS A 113 5.75 -2.02 6.61
C CYS A 113 7.01 -1.19 6.89
N ALA A 114 8.16 -1.63 6.39
CA ALA A 114 9.44 -0.93 6.57
C ALA A 114 9.40 0.53 6.08
N VAL A 115 8.61 0.79 5.04
CA VAL A 115 8.43 2.10 4.41
C VAL A 115 7.28 2.84 5.10
N LEU A 116 6.02 2.46 4.80
CA LEU A 116 4.81 3.20 5.18
C LEU A 116 4.47 3.18 6.67
N LYS A 117 5.10 2.31 7.46
CA LYS A 117 4.81 2.08 8.89
C LYS A 117 3.36 1.68 9.19
N ILE A 118 2.66 1.13 8.20
CA ILE A 118 1.33 0.54 8.33
C ILE A 118 1.43 -0.92 8.81
N ARG A 119 0.37 -1.44 9.45
CA ARG A 119 0.31 -2.87 9.81
C ARG A 119 0.25 -3.74 8.56
N LEU A 120 1.01 -4.82 8.57
CA LEU A 120 1.02 -5.79 7.49
C LEU A 120 -0.02 -6.88 7.68
N ARG A 121 -0.59 -7.30 6.56
CA ARG A 121 -1.48 -8.46 6.45
C ARG A 121 -0.71 -9.64 5.86
N PHE A 122 -1.04 -10.87 6.26
CA PHE A 122 -0.33 -12.07 5.81
C PHE A 122 -1.22 -13.02 5.02
N ASP A 123 -2.52 -12.71 4.92
CA ASP A 123 -3.40 -13.45 4.04
C ASP A 123 -3.31 -12.91 2.61
N SER A 124 -3.55 -13.80 1.66
CA SER A 124 -3.58 -13.43 0.25
C SER A 124 -4.78 -12.53 -0.03
N LYS A 125 -4.59 -11.53 -0.89
CA LYS A 125 -5.67 -10.63 -1.35
C LYS A 125 -6.24 -9.77 -0.21
N GLU A 126 -5.42 -9.41 0.77
CA GLU A 126 -5.76 -8.38 1.77
C GLU A 126 -5.02 -7.08 1.45
N HIS A 127 -5.57 -5.94 1.88
CA HIS A 127 -4.89 -4.67 1.71
C HIS A 127 -3.66 -4.65 2.59
N CYS A 128 -2.62 -3.95 2.14
CA CYS A 128 -1.37 -3.91 2.88
C CYS A 128 -0.73 -5.30 3.09
N MET A 129 -1.02 -6.28 2.21
CA MET A 129 -0.42 -7.61 2.28
C MET A 129 1.11 -7.49 2.27
N ALA A 130 1.75 -8.23 3.16
CA ALA A 130 3.20 -8.33 3.27
C ALA A 130 3.83 -8.73 1.94
N SER A 131 5.03 -8.23 1.70
CA SER A 131 5.80 -8.49 0.50
C SER A 131 7.28 -8.38 0.84
N VAL A 132 8.09 -9.22 0.20
CA VAL A 132 9.55 -9.15 0.32
C VAL A 132 10.04 -8.21 -0.77
N ASP A 133 10.44 -7.01 -0.40
CA ASP A 133 10.97 -6.01 -1.31
C ASP A 133 12.50 -6.03 -1.29
N ARG A 134 13.10 -5.79 -2.46
CA ARG A 134 14.54 -5.60 -2.59
C ARG A 134 14.85 -4.12 -2.45
N ILE A 135 15.75 -3.75 -1.54
CA ILE A 135 16.15 -2.37 -1.33
C ILE A 135 16.79 -1.82 -2.62
N ASN A 136 17.68 -2.61 -3.23
CA ASN A 136 18.25 -2.36 -4.55
C ASN A 136 17.81 -3.46 -5.53
N ASN A 137 17.10 -3.07 -6.60
CA ASN A 137 16.62 -4.00 -7.62
C ASN A 137 17.74 -4.65 -8.46
N SER A 138 18.94 -4.08 -8.46
CA SER A 138 20.12 -4.63 -9.16
C SER A 138 20.81 -5.74 -8.37
N ILE A 139 20.52 -5.84 -7.08
CA ILE A 139 21.01 -6.91 -6.21
C ILE A 139 19.89 -7.95 -6.05
N THR A 140 20.26 -9.22 -5.89
CA THR A 140 19.30 -10.30 -5.65
C THR A 140 18.70 -10.23 -4.23
N TYR A 141 17.89 -11.21 -3.86
CA TYR A 141 17.36 -11.34 -2.50
C TYR A 141 18.47 -11.83 -1.58
N THR A 142 19.11 -10.89 -0.89
CA THR A 142 20.11 -11.17 0.14
C THR A 142 19.67 -10.62 1.48
N LYS A 143 20.17 -11.15 2.61
CA LYS A 143 19.83 -10.66 3.95
C LYS A 143 20.05 -9.13 4.07
N MET A 144 21.11 -8.62 3.46
CA MET A 144 21.44 -7.18 3.46
C MET A 144 20.65 -6.32 2.47
N ASN A 145 19.90 -6.93 1.54
CA ASN A 145 19.20 -6.23 0.47
C ASN A 145 17.68 -6.45 0.47
N VAL A 146 17.11 -7.03 1.53
CA VAL A 146 15.66 -7.23 1.65
C VAL A 146 15.07 -6.48 2.82
N ARG A 147 13.79 -6.16 2.70
CA ARG A 147 12.93 -5.60 3.75
C ARG A 147 11.52 -6.14 3.59
N ILE A 148 10.75 -6.20 4.67
CA ILE A 148 9.33 -6.55 4.57
C ILE A 148 8.53 -5.25 4.37
N THR A 149 7.80 -5.16 3.26
CA THR A 149 6.93 -4.02 2.96
C THR A 149 5.50 -4.50 2.74
N CYS A 150 4.57 -3.57 2.54
CA CYS A 150 3.30 -3.92 1.93
C CYS A 150 3.48 -4.00 0.41
N LEU A 151 2.52 -4.63 -0.25
CA LEU A 151 2.55 -4.83 -1.70
C LEU A 151 2.42 -3.51 -2.47
N GLU A 152 1.70 -2.53 -1.93
CA GLU A 152 1.48 -1.21 -2.52
C GLU A 152 2.78 -0.45 -2.81
N VAL A 153 3.84 -0.70 -2.04
CA VAL A 153 5.14 -0.03 -2.23
C VAL A 153 6.21 -0.92 -2.86
N ASN A 154 5.89 -2.19 -3.14
CA ASN A 154 6.79 -3.08 -3.88
C ASN A 154 6.60 -2.86 -5.39
N THR A 155 6.92 -1.65 -5.82
CA THR A 155 6.75 -1.15 -7.20
C THR A 155 8.07 -1.17 -7.96
N SER A 156 8.01 -0.84 -9.26
CA SER A 156 9.20 -0.71 -10.11
C SER A 156 10.08 0.47 -9.69
N ALA A 157 9.45 1.61 -9.36
CA ALA A 157 10.10 2.74 -8.70
C ALA A 157 10.32 2.42 -7.21
N LYS A 158 11.52 2.71 -6.71
CA LYS A 158 11.88 2.38 -5.33
C LYS A 158 11.48 3.47 -4.37
N TRP A 159 10.79 3.05 -3.31
CA TRP A 159 10.45 3.88 -2.19
C TRP A 159 11.63 4.06 -1.24
N SER A 160 11.95 5.31 -0.95
CA SER A 160 12.80 5.72 0.17
C SER A 160 11.96 5.91 1.44
N PRO A 161 12.54 5.74 2.65
CA PRO A 161 11.84 6.09 3.89
C PRO A 161 11.44 7.57 3.98
N PHE A 162 12.14 8.47 3.28
CA PHE A 162 11.87 9.92 3.29
C PHE A 162 10.69 10.32 2.40
N ASP A 163 10.35 9.47 1.44
CA ASP A 163 9.29 9.75 0.46
C ASP A 163 7.97 10.09 1.13
N ILE A 164 7.60 9.35 2.18
CA ILE A 164 6.32 9.55 2.86
C ILE A 164 6.22 10.95 3.43
N HIS A 165 7.28 11.43 4.07
CA HIS A 165 7.29 12.77 4.65
C HIS A 165 7.09 13.82 3.54
N TYR A 166 7.84 13.70 2.45
CA TYR A 166 7.70 14.57 1.28
C TYR A 166 6.28 14.55 0.69
N LEU A 167 5.69 13.35 0.52
CA LEU A 167 4.33 13.22 -0.02
C LEU A 167 3.30 13.87 0.92
N ILE A 168 3.43 13.66 2.24
CA ILE A 168 2.51 14.25 3.22
C ILE A 168 2.64 15.78 3.22
N GLU A 169 3.86 16.32 3.20
CA GLU A 169 4.07 17.76 3.09
C GLU A 169 3.49 18.32 1.80
N GLY A 170 3.78 17.66 0.68
CA GLY A 170 3.28 18.01 -0.66
C GLY A 170 1.76 17.97 -0.76
N PHE A 171 1.11 17.03 -0.07
CA PHE A 171 -0.34 16.88 -0.05
C PHE A 171 -1.07 18.10 0.50
N PHE A 172 -0.46 18.80 1.48
CA PHE A 172 -1.03 19.99 2.10
C PHE A 172 -0.62 21.30 1.42
N GLN A 173 0.28 21.27 0.43
CA GLN A 173 0.64 22.47 -0.32
C GLN A 173 -0.55 22.96 -1.18
N PRO A 174 -0.72 24.27 -1.36
CA PRO A 174 -1.71 24.82 -2.28
C PRO A 174 -1.39 24.41 -3.71
N ASP A 175 -2.40 24.37 -4.58
CA ASP A 175 -2.16 24.09 -5.98
C ASP A 175 -1.26 25.16 -6.61
N PRO A 176 -0.34 24.78 -7.53
CA PRO A 176 0.47 25.74 -8.24
C PRO A 176 -0.41 26.73 -9.02
N THR A 177 0.03 27.98 -9.09
CA THR A 177 -0.51 28.94 -10.05
C THR A 177 -0.20 28.50 -11.48
N ASP A 178 -0.96 28.98 -12.46
CA ASP A 178 -0.76 28.58 -13.87
C ASP A 178 0.67 28.91 -14.35
N SER A 179 1.26 30.03 -13.91
CA SER A 179 2.66 30.38 -14.21
C SER A 179 3.68 29.42 -13.59
N GLN A 180 3.44 28.95 -12.36
CA GLN A 180 4.30 27.93 -11.75
C GLN A 180 4.16 26.59 -12.47
N LEU A 181 2.95 26.27 -12.91
CA LEU A 181 2.67 25.02 -13.60
C LEU A 181 3.33 24.96 -14.99
N GLU A 182 3.37 26.09 -15.71
CA GLU A 182 4.16 26.25 -16.94
C GLU A 182 5.66 26.06 -16.66
N SER A 183 6.19 26.70 -15.62
CA SER A 183 7.60 26.52 -15.19
C SER A 183 7.90 25.06 -14.84
N TYR A 184 7.02 24.37 -14.10
CA TYR A 184 7.20 22.95 -13.81
C TYR A 184 7.16 22.09 -15.06
N TYR A 185 6.26 22.40 -16.00
CA TYR A 185 6.17 21.66 -17.26
C TYR A 185 7.50 21.69 -18.04
N ASP A 186 8.12 22.87 -18.11
CA ASP A 186 9.38 23.07 -18.82
C ASP A 186 10.58 22.54 -18.02
N GLU A 187 10.70 22.91 -16.74
CA GLU A 187 11.86 22.60 -15.91
C GLU A 187 11.93 21.12 -15.53
N TYR A 188 10.78 20.44 -15.33
CA TYR A 188 10.75 19.06 -14.83
C TYR A 188 10.68 18.03 -15.97
N SER A 189 11.04 18.44 -17.18
CA SER A 189 11.02 17.59 -18.39
C SER A 189 9.67 16.90 -18.62
N MET A 190 8.57 17.55 -18.26
CA MET A 190 7.24 16.92 -18.26
C MET A 190 6.82 16.44 -19.64
N PHE A 191 7.23 17.15 -20.70
CA PHE A 191 6.97 16.71 -22.06
C PHE A 191 7.50 15.28 -22.33
N GLU A 192 8.76 15.02 -21.99
CA GLU A 192 9.40 13.71 -22.21
C GLU A 192 8.85 12.65 -21.27
N ASP A 193 8.52 13.04 -20.04
CA ASP A 193 7.90 12.17 -19.05
C ASP A 193 6.50 11.71 -19.52
N LEU A 194 5.61 12.64 -19.85
CA LEU A 194 4.28 12.34 -20.37
C LEU A 194 4.32 11.58 -21.71
N LYS A 195 5.33 11.84 -22.55
CA LYS A 195 5.52 11.08 -23.78
C LYS A 195 5.87 9.63 -23.47
N THR A 196 6.79 9.40 -22.54
CA THR A 196 7.16 8.06 -22.05
C THR A 196 5.95 7.36 -21.44
N ALA A 197 5.18 8.08 -20.63
CA ALA A 197 3.96 7.61 -20.00
C ALA A 197 2.92 7.20 -21.05
N TYR A 198 2.67 8.02 -22.07
CA TYR A 198 1.79 7.69 -23.20
C TYR A 198 2.28 6.46 -23.98
N ASP A 199 3.58 6.38 -24.29
CA ASP A 199 4.16 5.25 -25.00
C ASP A 199 3.98 3.94 -24.22
N SER A 200 3.98 3.98 -22.89
CA SER A 200 3.72 2.82 -22.02
C SER A 200 2.30 2.26 -22.13
N THR A 201 1.33 3.08 -22.57
CA THR A 201 -0.08 2.68 -22.75
C THR A 201 -0.35 2.07 -24.12
N LYS A 202 0.63 2.02 -25.01
CA LYS A 202 0.46 1.38 -26.33
C LYS A 202 0.53 -0.13 -26.16
N PRO A 203 -0.32 -0.91 -26.86
CA PRO A 203 -0.25 -2.35 -26.80
C PRO A 203 1.13 -2.83 -27.28
N GLY A 204 1.90 -3.43 -26.37
CA GLY A 204 3.17 -4.05 -26.72
C GLY A 204 2.93 -5.40 -27.40
N ALA A 205 3.53 -5.63 -28.56
CA ALA A 205 3.36 -6.86 -29.35
C ALA A 205 3.69 -8.17 -28.61
N SER A 206 4.38 -8.11 -27.47
CA SER A 206 4.90 -9.28 -26.73
C SER A 206 4.23 -9.56 -25.39
N ARG A 207 3.33 -8.70 -24.91
CA ARG A 207 2.65 -8.93 -23.62
C ARG A 207 1.28 -9.51 -23.88
N ARG A 208 1.06 -10.76 -23.44
CA ARG A 208 -0.30 -11.31 -23.25
C ARG A 208 -0.99 -10.45 -22.20
N THR A 209 -1.56 -9.34 -22.65
CA THR A 209 -2.39 -8.46 -21.83
C THR A 209 -3.79 -9.07 -21.76
N ARG A 210 -4.45 -8.88 -20.62
CA ARG A 210 -5.86 -9.22 -20.47
C ARG A 210 -6.65 -8.42 -21.51
N SER A 211 -7.76 -8.99 -22.01
CA SER A 211 -8.74 -8.20 -22.74
C SER A 211 -9.31 -7.14 -21.82
N LEU A 212 -9.01 -5.87 -22.10
CA LEU A 212 -9.60 -4.75 -21.39
C LEU A 212 -10.97 -4.46 -22.03
N GLU A 213 -11.89 -3.95 -21.22
CA GLU A 213 -13.18 -3.48 -21.68
C GLU A 213 -13.07 -2.07 -22.26
N GLY A 214 -13.74 -1.83 -23.39
CA GLY A 214 -13.71 -0.55 -24.09
C GLY A 214 -12.52 -0.38 -25.04
N GLU A 215 -12.55 0.72 -25.79
CA GLU A 215 -11.45 1.12 -26.66
C GLU A 215 -10.58 2.16 -25.96
N LYS A 216 -9.27 2.13 -26.23
CA LYS A 216 -8.37 3.18 -25.76
C LYS A 216 -8.69 4.50 -26.46
N GLU A 217 -9.00 5.54 -25.68
CA GLU A 217 -9.35 6.87 -26.18
C GLU A 217 -8.25 7.90 -25.93
N ILE A 218 -7.34 7.64 -24.98
CA ILE A 218 -6.34 8.64 -24.60
C ILE A 218 -5.32 8.89 -25.72
N SER A 219 -4.92 10.15 -25.86
CA SER A 219 -3.84 10.61 -26.72
C SER A 219 -2.74 11.27 -25.89
N PHE A 220 -1.57 11.53 -26.49
CA PHE A 220 -0.53 12.32 -25.83
C PHE A 220 -1.03 13.71 -25.42
N ILE A 221 -1.78 14.39 -26.31
CA ILE A 221 -2.36 15.71 -26.02
C ILE A 221 -3.33 15.63 -24.84
N PHE A 222 -4.11 14.57 -24.73
CA PHE A 222 -4.96 14.36 -23.56
C PHE A 222 -4.15 14.27 -22.26
N LEU A 223 -3.02 13.55 -22.22
CA LEU A 223 -2.19 13.49 -21.01
C LEU A 223 -1.58 14.85 -20.64
N VAL A 224 -1.21 15.68 -21.63
CA VAL A 224 -0.78 17.06 -21.39
C VAL A 224 -1.91 17.88 -20.76
N LEU A 225 -3.11 17.83 -21.34
CA LEU A 225 -4.27 18.54 -20.77
C LEU A 225 -4.64 18.03 -19.37
N LEU A 226 -4.55 16.73 -19.16
CA LEU A 226 -4.82 16.07 -17.88
C LEU A 226 -3.81 16.53 -16.80
N TYR A 227 -2.53 16.69 -17.15
CA TYR A 227 -1.53 17.28 -16.25
C TYR A 227 -1.95 18.68 -15.79
N PHE A 228 -2.35 19.55 -16.72
CA PHE A 228 -2.81 20.90 -16.37
C PHE A 228 -4.12 20.89 -15.58
N PHE A 229 -5.04 19.99 -15.92
CA PHE A 229 -6.31 19.80 -15.21
C PHE A 229 -6.08 19.36 -13.76
N GLN A 230 -5.15 18.44 -13.53
CA GLN A 230 -4.73 18.01 -12.19
C GLN A 230 -3.78 18.99 -11.49
N LYS A 231 -3.57 20.20 -12.05
CA LYS A 231 -2.65 21.21 -11.52
C LYS A 231 -1.23 20.68 -11.28
N GLY A 232 -0.78 19.79 -12.15
CA GLY A 232 0.54 19.17 -12.11
C GLY A 232 0.77 18.23 -10.92
N ARG A 233 -0.30 17.70 -10.31
CA ARG A 233 -0.23 16.86 -9.11
C ARG A 233 -0.72 15.45 -9.34
N SER A 234 -0.12 14.51 -8.61
CA SER A 234 -0.56 13.11 -8.54
C SER A 234 -1.97 13.01 -7.99
N TRP A 235 -2.79 12.14 -8.59
CA TRP A 235 -4.18 11.96 -8.18
C TRP A 235 -4.34 11.48 -6.73
N TYR A 236 -3.46 10.59 -6.24
CA TYR A 236 -3.62 10.01 -4.91
C TYR A 236 -2.88 10.78 -3.81
N THR A 237 -1.64 11.18 -4.08
CA THR A 237 -0.73 11.76 -3.08
C THR A 237 -0.70 13.29 -3.15
N ARG A 238 -1.29 13.87 -4.20
CA ARG A 238 -1.18 15.29 -4.57
C ARG A 238 0.25 15.81 -4.69
N ALA A 239 1.28 14.95 -4.71
CA ALA A 239 2.65 15.40 -4.92
C ALA A 239 2.83 15.98 -6.33
N ILE A 240 3.78 16.91 -6.50
CA ILE A 240 4.12 17.47 -7.81
C ILE A 240 4.67 16.35 -8.70
N LEU A 241 4.10 16.24 -9.91
CA LEU A 241 4.54 15.30 -10.93
C LEU A 241 5.71 15.88 -11.72
N GLY A 242 6.59 14.98 -12.14
CA GLY A 242 7.76 15.30 -12.96
C GLY A 242 9.08 15.00 -12.27
N VAL A 243 10.14 15.06 -13.06
CA VAL A 243 11.50 14.77 -12.60
C VAL A 243 12.26 16.08 -12.48
N PRO A 244 12.71 16.48 -11.27
CA PRO A 244 13.46 17.72 -11.12
C PRO A 244 14.69 17.75 -12.05
N PRO A 245 15.08 18.91 -12.60
CA PRO A 245 16.09 19.02 -13.66
C PRO A 245 17.48 18.47 -13.30
N HIS A 246 17.77 18.23 -12.03
CA HIS A 246 19.03 17.66 -11.56
C HIS A 246 19.04 16.12 -11.50
N GLU A 247 17.91 15.47 -11.78
CA GLU A 247 17.75 14.03 -11.71
C GLU A 247 17.69 13.41 -13.11
N ARG A 248 18.51 12.38 -13.36
CA ARG A 248 18.81 11.93 -14.74
C ARG A 248 17.90 10.83 -15.28
N HIS A 249 17.04 10.22 -14.47
CA HIS A 249 16.38 8.96 -14.83
C HIS A 249 14.85 9.06 -14.78
N ILE A 250 14.26 9.67 -15.82
CA ILE A 250 12.80 9.84 -15.95
C ILE A 250 12.04 8.52 -15.77
N THR A 251 12.47 7.47 -16.46
CA THR A 251 11.72 6.18 -16.55
C THR A 251 11.56 5.43 -15.23
N HIS A 252 12.33 5.78 -14.20
CA HIS A 252 12.32 5.10 -12.90
C HIS A 252 12.25 6.07 -11.73
N HIS A 253 12.11 7.37 -12.00
CA HIS A 253 12.03 8.36 -10.96
C HIS A 253 10.71 8.23 -10.19
N PRO A 254 10.71 8.22 -8.85
CA PRO A 254 9.50 8.05 -8.07
C PRO A 254 8.40 9.09 -8.32
N SER A 255 8.75 10.32 -8.73
CA SER A 255 7.79 11.39 -9.09
C SER A 255 7.45 11.47 -10.58
N ALA A 256 8.02 10.60 -11.42
CA ALA A 256 7.65 10.55 -12.83
C ALA A 256 6.15 10.30 -12.98
N ALA A 257 5.52 10.93 -13.97
CA ALA A 257 4.11 10.79 -14.25
C ALA A 257 3.82 9.40 -14.85
N SER A 258 2.78 8.75 -14.34
CA SER A 258 2.29 7.49 -14.87
C SER A 258 0.77 7.53 -15.01
N PRO A 259 0.20 7.10 -16.16
CA PRO A 259 -1.23 6.97 -16.30
C PRO A 259 -1.72 5.77 -15.48
N GLU A 260 -2.69 6.01 -14.61
CA GLU A 260 -3.39 4.98 -13.86
C GLU A 260 -4.84 4.91 -14.31
N ARG A 261 -5.37 3.68 -14.29
CA ARG A 261 -6.77 3.42 -14.60
C ARG A 261 -7.56 3.35 -13.29
N LEU A 262 -8.61 4.17 -13.18
CA LEU A 262 -9.48 4.17 -12.00
C LEU A 262 -10.21 2.82 -11.85
N ASN A 263 -10.71 2.28 -12.97
CA ASN A 263 -11.14 0.91 -13.15
C ASN A 263 -10.19 0.21 -14.13
N VAL A 264 -9.52 -0.80 -13.62
CA VAL A 264 -8.44 -1.50 -14.32
C VAL A 264 -8.84 -2.61 -15.25
N LEU A 265 -10.12 -2.95 -15.24
CA LEU A 265 -10.67 -3.86 -16.21
C LEU A 265 -11.05 -3.11 -17.47
N LYS A 266 -11.29 -1.80 -17.38
CA LYS A 266 -11.44 -0.91 -18.51
C LYS A 266 -10.08 -0.52 -19.11
N ASP A 267 -10.07 -0.16 -20.38
CA ASP A 267 -8.90 0.42 -21.04
C ASP A 267 -8.68 1.89 -20.60
N TYR A 268 -7.64 2.52 -21.11
CA TYR A 268 -7.38 3.94 -20.91
C TYR A 268 -8.36 4.78 -21.74
N THR A 269 -9.50 5.12 -21.14
CA THR A 269 -10.50 6.07 -21.66
C THR A 269 -10.32 7.44 -21.03
N LEU A 270 -11.02 8.45 -21.54
CA LEU A 270 -10.95 9.82 -20.99
C LEU A 270 -11.46 9.89 -19.54
N GLU A 271 -12.52 9.14 -19.22
CA GLU A 271 -13.14 9.09 -17.88
C GLU A 271 -12.39 8.20 -16.88
N ASN A 272 -11.58 7.28 -17.39
CA ASN A 272 -10.97 6.22 -16.59
C ASN A 272 -9.48 6.46 -16.32
N THR A 273 -8.89 7.53 -16.84
CA THR A 273 -7.45 7.78 -16.77
C THR A 273 -7.12 8.98 -15.90
N VAL A 274 -6.20 8.80 -14.97
CA VAL A 274 -5.61 9.87 -14.15
C VAL A 274 -4.09 9.77 -14.20
N LEU A 275 -3.38 10.86 -13.88
CA LEU A 275 -1.94 10.85 -13.68
C LEU A 275 -1.62 10.66 -12.19
N ILE A 276 -0.70 9.75 -11.92
CA ILE A 276 -0.14 9.47 -10.61
C ILE A 276 1.38 9.54 -10.65
N ASP A 277 2.00 9.56 -9.48
CA ASP A 277 3.44 9.34 -9.35
C ASP A 277 3.76 7.86 -9.59
N LEU A 278 4.84 7.61 -10.34
CA LEU A 278 5.26 6.26 -10.76
C LEU A 278 5.46 5.30 -9.57
N ARG A 279 5.84 5.82 -8.40
CA ARG A 279 5.95 5.04 -7.16
C ARG A 279 4.62 4.46 -6.67
N CYS A 280 3.50 5.04 -7.07
CA CYS A 280 2.16 4.57 -6.74
C CYS A 280 1.58 3.66 -7.83
N GLN A 281 2.29 3.45 -8.95
CA GLN A 281 1.87 2.50 -9.96
C GLN A 281 2.14 1.08 -9.48
N SER A 282 1.08 0.35 -9.15
CA SER A 282 1.23 -1.00 -8.60
C SER A 282 1.88 -1.93 -9.63
N SER A 283 2.71 -2.84 -9.13
CA SER A 283 3.31 -3.92 -9.93
C SER A 283 2.37 -5.14 -10.06
N ASN A 284 1.15 -5.05 -9.52
CA ASN A 284 0.31 -6.23 -9.38
C ASN A 284 -0.30 -6.65 -10.72
N TYR A 285 -0.01 -7.89 -11.08
CA TYR A 285 -0.69 -8.60 -12.16
C TYR A 285 -2.12 -8.90 -11.71
N ARG A 286 -3.05 -7.98 -12.02
CA ARG A 286 -4.51 -8.09 -11.79
C ARG A 286 -5.18 -9.22 -12.59
N SER A 287 -4.43 -10.26 -12.97
CA SER A 287 -4.88 -11.37 -13.80
C SER A 287 -5.84 -12.32 -13.09
N THR A 288 -6.14 -12.10 -11.81
CA THR A 288 -7.00 -12.98 -11.01
C THR A 288 -8.36 -12.38 -10.62
N TYR A 289 -8.62 -11.09 -10.91
CA TYR A 289 -9.92 -10.47 -10.60
C TYR A 289 -10.98 -10.97 -11.58
N THR A 290 -11.97 -11.68 -11.06
CA THR A 290 -13.17 -12.11 -11.80
C THR A 290 -14.22 -11.00 -11.89
N ASP A 291 -14.25 -10.09 -10.92
CA ASP A 291 -15.19 -8.96 -10.83
C ASP A 291 -14.41 -7.64 -10.61
N PRO A 292 -14.62 -6.59 -11.43
CA PRO A 292 -14.00 -5.27 -11.23
C PRO A 292 -14.43 -4.54 -9.96
N GLU A 293 -15.62 -4.86 -9.46
CA GLU A 293 -16.25 -4.17 -8.31
C GLU A 293 -16.06 -4.94 -7.01
N ASP A 294 -15.29 -6.04 -7.03
CA ASP A 294 -14.89 -6.77 -5.83
C ASP A 294 -13.73 -6.04 -5.15
N TYR A 295 -14.11 -5.11 -4.26
CA TYR A 295 -13.20 -4.41 -3.35
C TYR A 295 -12.96 -5.18 -2.05
N ASP A 296 -13.57 -6.36 -1.86
CA ASP A 296 -13.32 -7.19 -0.67
C ASP A 296 -11.93 -7.83 -0.74
N GLU A 297 -11.43 -8.03 -1.95
CA GLU A 297 -10.07 -8.49 -2.21
C GLU A 297 -9.08 -7.31 -2.28
N GLY A 298 -8.36 -7.13 -1.19
CA GLY A 298 -7.28 -6.17 -1.11
C GLY A 298 -6.25 -6.34 -2.22
N ASP A 299 -6.29 -5.40 -3.15
CA ASP A 299 -5.32 -5.26 -4.21
C ASP A 299 -4.13 -4.42 -3.71
N GLY A 300 -2.95 -4.63 -4.29
CA GLY A 300 -1.78 -3.78 -4.05
C GLY A 300 -1.87 -2.41 -4.73
N ASN A 301 -3.06 -1.93 -5.12
CA ASN A 301 -3.19 -0.67 -5.83
C ASN A 301 -3.28 0.50 -4.88
N TRP A 302 -2.80 1.65 -5.34
CA TRP A 302 -2.98 2.87 -4.59
C TRP A 302 -4.39 3.42 -4.79
N THR A 303 -4.92 3.97 -3.71
CA THR A 303 -6.13 4.79 -3.72
C THR A 303 -5.87 6.00 -2.85
N GLU A 304 -6.67 7.05 -3.04
CA GLU A 304 -6.64 8.22 -2.18
C GLU A 304 -6.89 7.83 -0.71
N MET A 305 -7.81 6.89 -0.46
CA MET A 305 -8.12 6.37 0.88
C MET A 305 -6.93 5.68 1.54
N LYS A 306 -6.15 4.90 0.79
CA LYS A 306 -4.91 4.32 1.30
C LYS A 306 -3.87 5.39 1.64
N PHE A 307 -3.82 6.50 0.90
CA PHE A 307 -2.93 7.60 1.24
C PHE A 307 -3.37 8.33 2.53
N TYR A 308 -4.68 8.56 2.74
CA TYR A 308 -5.20 9.04 4.03
C TYR A 308 -4.83 8.10 5.18
N TYR A 309 -4.95 6.79 4.98
CA TYR A 309 -4.54 5.80 5.97
C TYR A 309 -3.03 5.84 6.27
N VAL A 310 -2.19 6.07 5.25
CA VAL A 310 -0.74 6.28 5.47
C VAL A 310 -0.50 7.50 6.38
N MET A 311 -1.19 8.62 6.15
CA MET A 311 -1.10 9.79 7.04
C MET A 311 -1.51 9.45 8.48
N TYR A 312 -2.60 8.72 8.66
CA TYR A 312 -3.03 8.23 9.98
C TYR A 312 -1.96 7.35 10.64
N ALA A 313 -1.36 6.42 9.89
CA ALA A 313 -0.34 5.52 10.43
C ALA A 313 0.94 6.27 10.82
N GLN A 314 1.35 7.28 10.05
CA GLN A 314 2.44 8.17 10.42
C GLN A 314 2.12 8.94 11.70
N HIS A 315 0.91 9.48 11.85
CA HIS A 315 0.51 10.14 13.09
C HIS A 315 0.58 9.19 14.31
N CYS A 316 0.10 7.95 14.17
CA CYS A 316 0.20 6.94 15.23
C CYS A 316 1.66 6.66 15.61
N CYS A 317 2.54 6.50 14.63
CA CYS A 317 3.96 6.23 14.88
C CYS A 317 4.70 7.36 15.60
N HIS A 318 4.30 8.61 15.37
CA HIS A 318 4.92 9.79 15.99
C HIS A 318 4.26 10.23 17.31
N SER A 319 3.13 9.62 17.69
CA SER A 319 2.43 9.92 18.94
C SER A 319 3.25 9.54 20.19
N LYS A 320 2.94 10.18 21.32
CA LYS A 320 3.59 9.93 22.62
C LYS A 320 2.50 9.73 23.69
N PRO A 321 2.32 8.51 24.25
CA PRO A 321 3.03 7.27 23.89
C PRO A 321 2.74 6.82 22.46
N ARG A 322 3.66 6.06 21.87
CA ARG A 322 3.50 5.53 20.50
C ARG A 322 2.26 4.63 20.44
N ILE A 323 1.42 4.88 19.44
CA ILE A 323 0.22 4.09 19.16
C ILE A 323 0.52 3.18 17.97
N LEU A 324 0.08 1.93 18.05
CA LEU A 324 0.10 1.01 16.92
C LEU A 324 -1.09 1.36 16.00
N PRO A 325 -0.88 1.66 14.71
CA PRO A 325 -2.00 1.95 13.81
C PRO A 325 -2.96 0.76 13.73
N MET A 326 -4.25 1.00 13.55
CA MET A 326 -5.21 -0.07 13.24
C MET A 326 -4.91 -0.73 11.89
N TYR A 327 -5.55 -1.85 11.56
CA TYR A 327 -5.51 -2.34 10.18
C TYR A 327 -6.32 -1.42 9.26
N TYR A 328 -6.05 -1.48 7.95
CA TYR A 328 -6.68 -0.59 6.98
C TYR A 328 -8.21 -0.74 6.98
N GLU A 329 -8.72 -1.97 7.02
CA GLU A 329 -10.16 -2.27 6.98
C GLU A 329 -10.87 -1.75 8.24
N ASP A 330 -10.25 -1.93 9.42
CA ASP A 330 -10.77 -1.42 10.68
C ASP A 330 -10.80 0.12 10.67
N TRP A 331 -9.72 0.74 10.20
CA TRP A 331 -9.66 2.19 10.03
C TRP A 331 -10.70 2.70 9.03
N LEU A 332 -10.90 1.99 7.92
CA LEU A 332 -11.88 2.36 6.90
C LEU A 332 -13.31 2.28 7.46
N ALA A 333 -13.62 1.23 8.23
CA ALA A 333 -14.92 1.10 8.91
C ALA A 333 -15.19 2.25 9.90
N ASP A 334 -14.15 2.73 10.59
CA ASP A 334 -14.24 3.89 11.48
C ASP A 334 -14.28 5.25 10.75
N ASN A 335 -14.07 5.27 9.43
CA ASN A 335 -13.91 6.48 8.60
C ASN A 335 -14.79 6.49 7.34
N GLN A 336 -15.96 5.83 7.38
CA GLN A 336 -16.89 5.75 6.24
C GLN A 336 -17.34 7.14 5.72
N GLU A 337 -17.29 8.18 6.56
CA GLU A 337 -17.59 9.54 6.13
C GLU A 337 -16.58 10.09 5.11
N LEU A 338 -15.33 9.63 5.11
CA LEU A 338 -14.31 10.05 4.14
C LEU A 338 -14.66 9.55 2.73
N GLU A 339 -15.22 8.35 2.62
CA GLU A 339 -15.74 7.83 1.35
C GLU A 339 -16.92 8.67 0.85
N THR A 340 -17.80 9.08 1.78
CA THR A 340 -18.96 9.92 1.45
C THR A 340 -18.54 11.31 0.97
N ILE A 341 -17.49 11.89 1.55
CA ILE A 341 -16.93 13.19 1.14
C ILE A 341 -16.40 13.10 -0.30
N LYS A 342 -15.72 12.01 -0.66
CA LYS A 342 -15.22 11.78 -2.02
C LYS A 342 -16.36 11.77 -3.05
N LEU A 343 -17.46 11.08 -2.76
CA LEU A 343 -18.63 11.05 -3.64
C LEU A 343 -19.25 12.44 -3.86
N LYS A 344 -19.17 13.34 -2.88
CA LYS A 344 -19.68 14.72 -3.02
C LYS A 344 -18.78 15.58 -3.89
N PHE A 345 -17.46 15.48 -3.76
CA PHE A 345 -16.52 16.22 -4.61
C PHE A 345 -16.55 15.74 -6.06
N SER A 346 -16.70 14.43 -6.27
CA SER A 346 -16.82 13.87 -7.62
C SER A 346 -18.08 14.36 -8.36
N LYS A 347 -19.19 14.62 -7.66
CA LYS A 347 -20.43 15.13 -8.26
C LYS A 347 -20.40 16.64 -8.53
N LYS A 348 -19.68 17.41 -7.71
CA LYS A 348 -19.61 18.86 -7.90
C LYS A 348 -18.85 19.26 -9.16
N ASN A 349 -17.85 18.46 -9.56
CA ASN A 349 -17.06 18.70 -10.76
C ASN A 349 -17.76 18.26 -12.05
N THR A 350 -18.92 17.59 -11.99
CA THR A 350 -19.69 17.20 -13.18
C THR A 350 -20.85 18.15 -13.48
N ASP A 351 -21.22 19.00 -12.53
CA ASP A 351 -22.37 19.91 -12.62
C ASP A 351 -21.97 21.38 -12.93
N GLU A 352 -20.67 21.65 -13.11
CA GLU A 352 -20.07 22.91 -13.59
C GLU A 352 -19.39 22.66 -14.94
#